data_AF-A0A0N1HH53-F1
#
_entry.id   AF-A0A0N1HH53-F1
#
_cell.length_a   1.000
_cell.length_b   1.000
_cell.length_c   1.000
_cell.angle_alpha   90.00
_cell.angle_beta   90.00
_cell.angle_gamma   90.00
#
_symmetry.space_group_name_H-M   'P 1'
#
loop_
_entity.id
_entity.type
_entity.pdbx_description
1 polymer ?
#
loop_
_entity_poly.entity_id
_entity_poly.type
_entity_poly.pdbx_seq_one_letter_code
_entity_poly.pdbx_strand_id
1 'polypeptide(L)'
;MVLTATGSDGLTVDGKPFSGEMRLGADTGPTDAARGALGDRRLVVLVREGVWGVRDFDPDSAARHRFPGIDATPYDARWAVPARFTPYAEDRTVRAPNADGREGGLGLVSGSAGNRRSSWPGSGSPFKGACGARVRCGPCSPTPPAG
;
A
#
# COMPACT_ATOMS: atom_id res chain seq x y z
N MET A 1 -12.06 -16.15 6.10
CA MET A 1 -12.01 -15.92 7.57
C MET A 1 -13.38 -16.21 8.19
N VAL A 2 -13.47 -16.63 9.46
CA VAL A 2 -14.75 -16.76 10.18
C VAL A 2 -14.91 -15.55 11.09
N LEU A 3 -16.08 -14.91 11.03
CA LEU A 3 -16.52 -13.84 11.91
C LEU A 3 -17.56 -14.42 12.87
N THR A 4 -17.35 -14.20 14.16
CA THR A 4 -18.30 -14.55 15.23
C THR A 4 -18.64 -13.30 16.02
N ALA A 5 -19.92 -13.05 16.24
CA ALA A 5 -20.39 -11.93 17.04
C ALA A 5 -21.71 -12.29 17.74
N THR A 6 -22.04 -11.53 18.75
CA THR A 6 -23.32 -11.50 19.45
C THR A 6 -24.02 -10.18 19.17
N GLY A 7 -25.33 -10.13 19.37
CA GLY A 7 -26.08 -8.88 19.21
C GLY A 7 -25.58 -7.73 20.09
N SER A 8 -24.96 -8.03 21.24
CA SER A 8 -24.34 -7.04 22.13
C SER A 8 -23.05 -6.43 21.58
N ASP A 9 -22.42 -7.03 20.57
CA ASP A 9 -21.18 -6.50 19.99
C ASP A 9 -21.44 -5.32 19.04
N GLY A 10 -22.71 -5.06 18.66
CA GLY A 10 -23.09 -3.92 17.82
C GLY A 10 -22.57 -3.99 16.38
N LEU A 11 -22.08 -5.16 15.95
CA LEU A 11 -21.53 -5.37 14.62
C LEU A 11 -22.63 -5.36 13.56
N THR A 12 -22.35 -4.74 12.42
CA THR A 12 -23.18 -4.85 11.22
C THR A 12 -22.43 -5.53 10.09
N VAL A 13 -23.18 -6.26 9.26
CA VAL A 13 -22.72 -6.88 8.02
C VAL A 13 -23.65 -6.43 6.91
N ASP A 14 -23.09 -5.87 5.83
CA ASP A 14 -23.84 -5.32 4.70
C ASP A 14 -24.92 -4.32 5.17
N GLY A 15 -24.59 -3.51 6.18
CA GLY A 15 -25.47 -2.51 6.80
C GLY A 15 -26.57 -3.07 7.72
N LYS A 16 -26.59 -4.38 8.00
CA LYS A 16 -27.59 -5.01 8.87
C LYS A 16 -26.96 -5.48 10.18
N PRO A 17 -27.64 -5.35 11.34
CA PRO A 17 -27.16 -5.93 12.59
C PRO A 17 -26.86 -7.42 12.45
N PHE A 18 -25.72 -7.86 13.01
CA PHE A 18 -25.23 -9.22 12.87
C PHE A 18 -25.02 -9.89 14.23
N SER A 19 -25.45 -11.15 14.33
CA SER A 19 -25.19 -12.05 15.46
C SER A 19 -25.11 -13.48 14.94
N GLY A 20 -24.18 -14.27 15.45
CA GLY A 20 -23.88 -15.62 15.03
C GLY A 20 -22.50 -15.74 14.37
N GLU A 21 -22.38 -16.71 13.48
CA GLU A 21 -21.14 -17.04 12.79
C GLU A 21 -21.31 -16.92 11.27
N MET A 22 -20.34 -16.31 10.59
CA MET A 22 -20.35 -16.19 9.13
C MET A 22 -18.93 -16.26 8.54
N ARG A 23 -18.80 -16.90 7.38
CA ARG A 23 -17.55 -16.85 6.60
C ARG A 23 -17.48 -15.57 5.77
N LEU A 24 -16.39 -14.83 5.95
CA LEU A 24 -16.04 -13.66 5.16
C LEU A 24 -14.92 -13.99 4.16
N GLY A 25 -15.10 -13.52 2.92
CA GLY A 25 -14.05 -13.38 1.93
C GLY A 25 -13.27 -12.07 2.12
N ALA A 26 -12.23 -11.87 1.32
CA ALA A 26 -11.56 -10.58 1.26
C ALA A 26 -12.46 -9.56 0.55
N ASP A 27 -12.52 -8.35 1.08
CA ASP A 27 -13.15 -7.22 0.43
C ASP A 27 -12.28 -6.78 -0.77
N THR A 28 -12.91 -6.57 -1.91
CA THR A 28 -12.25 -6.16 -3.17
C THR A 28 -12.55 -4.72 -3.56
N GLY A 29 -13.51 -4.09 -2.89
CA GLY A 29 -13.97 -2.72 -3.14
C GLY A 29 -13.25 -1.66 -2.30
N PRO A 30 -13.68 -0.39 -2.42
CA PRO A 30 -13.22 0.69 -1.56
C PRO A 30 -13.61 0.48 -0.09
N THR A 31 -12.97 1.21 0.83
CA THR A 31 -13.13 1.04 2.28
C THR A 31 -14.54 1.32 2.79
N ASP A 32 -15.26 2.24 2.18
CA ASP A 32 -16.66 2.54 2.49
C ASP A 32 -17.62 1.42 2.10
N ALA A 33 -17.25 0.57 1.14
CA ALA A 33 -17.98 -0.61 0.72
C ALA A 33 -17.61 -1.89 1.51
N ALA A 34 -16.82 -1.75 2.60
CA ALA A 34 -16.51 -2.87 3.47
C ALA A 34 -17.79 -3.53 4.01
N ARG A 35 -17.82 -4.86 4.00
CA ARG A 35 -19.01 -5.60 4.47
C ARG A 35 -19.23 -5.45 5.98
N GLY A 36 -18.14 -5.43 6.77
CA GLY A 36 -18.19 -5.34 8.22
C GLY A 36 -18.06 -3.89 8.72
N ALA A 37 -18.91 -3.50 9.68
CA ALA A 37 -18.82 -2.20 10.33
C ALA A 37 -19.19 -2.27 11.82
N LEU A 38 -18.58 -1.38 12.61
CA LEU A 38 -18.89 -1.15 14.02
C LEU A 38 -19.10 0.36 14.21
N GLY A 39 -20.35 0.80 14.27
CA GLY A 39 -20.69 2.22 14.15
C GLY A 39 -20.12 2.83 12.86
N ASP A 40 -19.33 3.91 13.00
CA ASP A 40 -18.69 4.58 11.87
C ASP A 40 -17.39 3.91 11.40
N ARG A 41 -16.90 2.92 12.15
CA ARG A 41 -15.71 2.15 11.75
C ARG A 41 -16.02 1.21 10.60
N ARG A 42 -15.04 1.01 9.72
CA ARG A 42 -15.10 0.02 8.64
C ARG A 42 -14.05 -1.05 8.86
N LEU A 43 -14.49 -2.30 8.93
CA LEU A 43 -13.65 -3.47 9.16
C LEU A 43 -13.42 -4.18 7.83
N VAL A 44 -12.35 -3.81 7.15
CA VAL A 44 -12.02 -4.33 5.81
C VAL A 44 -11.27 -5.64 5.95
N VAL A 45 -11.85 -6.74 5.48
CA VAL A 45 -11.19 -8.04 5.44
C VAL A 45 -10.26 -8.07 4.23
N LEU A 46 -8.99 -8.41 4.45
CA LEU A 46 -7.99 -8.43 3.38
C LEU A 46 -7.11 -9.68 3.46
N VAL A 47 -6.53 -10.03 2.32
CA VAL A 47 -5.47 -11.04 2.22
C VAL A 47 -4.26 -10.40 1.57
N ARG A 48 -3.12 -10.38 2.29
CA ARG A 48 -1.84 -9.90 1.77
C ARG A 48 -0.80 -10.97 1.97
N GLU A 49 -0.11 -11.33 0.89
CA GLU A 49 0.93 -12.38 0.90
C GLU A 49 0.41 -13.71 1.51
N GLY A 50 -0.85 -14.05 1.23
CA GLY A 50 -1.50 -15.25 1.77
C GLY A 50 -1.97 -15.14 3.23
N VAL A 51 -1.69 -14.03 3.91
CA VAL A 51 -2.08 -13.80 5.30
C VAL A 51 -3.39 -13.02 5.35
N TRP A 52 -4.35 -13.55 6.10
CA TRP A 52 -5.61 -12.86 6.41
C TRP A 52 -5.39 -11.76 7.44
N GLY A 53 -6.03 -10.62 7.22
CA GLY A 53 -6.05 -9.51 8.16
C GLY A 53 -7.36 -8.74 8.11
N VAL A 54 -7.59 -7.94 9.15
CA VAL A 54 -8.68 -6.97 9.20
C VAL A 54 -8.03 -5.59 9.32
N ARG A 55 -8.33 -4.70 8.39
CA ARG A 55 -7.98 -3.28 8.53
C ARG A 55 -9.13 -2.57 9.20
N ASP A 56 -8.86 -2.06 10.40
CA ASP A 56 -9.77 -1.19 11.14
C ASP A 56 -9.60 0.25 10.64
N PHE A 57 -10.58 0.74 9.89
CA PHE A 57 -10.67 2.15 9.52
C PHE A 57 -11.59 2.85 10.52
N ASP A 58 -10.97 3.60 11.43
CA ASP A 58 -11.65 4.38 12.46
C ASP A 58 -11.52 5.89 12.16
N PRO A 59 -12.59 6.58 11.72
CA PRO A 59 -12.55 8.02 11.46
C PRO A 59 -12.25 8.84 12.73
N ASP A 60 -12.59 8.31 13.90
CA ASP A 60 -12.41 8.95 15.21
C ASP A 60 -11.14 8.47 15.96
N SER A 61 -10.25 7.77 15.25
CA SER A 61 -9.00 7.30 15.82
C SER A 61 -8.18 8.46 16.39
N ALA A 62 -7.86 8.40 17.69
CA ALA A 62 -7.01 9.39 18.33
C ALA A 62 -5.63 9.50 17.67
N ALA A 63 -5.08 8.38 17.15
CA ALA A 63 -3.82 8.38 16.41
C ALA A 63 -3.94 9.16 15.09
N ARG A 64 -5.08 9.04 14.39
CA ARG A 64 -5.38 9.83 13.18
C ARG A 64 -5.52 11.32 13.49
N HIS A 65 -6.27 11.67 14.54
CA HIS A 65 -6.50 13.07 14.91
C HIS A 65 -5.24 13.76 15.45
N ARG A 66 -4.32 12.99 16.06
CA ARG A 66 -3.04 13.49 16.59
C ARG A 66 -1.87 13.26 15.64
N PHE A 67 -2.11 12.79 14.41
CA PHE A 67 -1.04 12.51 13.47
C PHE A 67 -0.39 13.83 13.02
N PRO A 68 0.89 14.09 13.36
CA PRO A 68 1.53 15.38 13.09
C PRO A 68 1.90 15.57 11.61
N GLY A 69 1.66 14.57 10.77
CA GLY A 69 2.14 14.50 9.40
C GLY A 69 3.28 13.49 9.24
N ILE A 70 3.74 13.35 7.99
CA ILE A 70 4.92 12.55 7.66
C ILE A 70 6.13 13.47 7.70
N ASP A 71 7.16 13.07 8.43
CA ASP A 71 8.43 13.78 8.41
C ASP A 71 9.04 13.69 7.00
N ALA A 72 9.19 14.84 6.36
CA ALA A 72 9.61 14.95 4.98
C ALA A 72 10.53 16.16 4.81
N THR A 73 11.70 15.91 4.23
CA THR A 73 12.60 16.99 3.82
C THR A 73 12.05 17.70 2.58
N PRO A 74 12.31 19.01 2.40
CA PRO A 74 11.96 19.70 1.16
C PRO A 74 12.53 18.99 -0.07
N TYR A 75 11.82 19.10 -1.19
CA TYR A 75 12.32 18.61 -2.46
C TYR A 75 13.65 19.29 -2.80
N ASP A 76 14.61 18.47 -3.24
CA ASP A 76 15.91 18.94 -3.66
C ASP A 76 16.35 18.13 -4.89
N ALA A 77 16.46 18.83 -6.03
CA ALA A 77 16.71 18.25 -7.33
C ALA A 77 18.03 17.47 -7.41
N ARG A 78 18.98 17.70 -6.49
CA ARG A 78 20.24 16.92 -6.46
C ARG A 78 20.02 15.45 -6.11
N TRP A 79 18.91 15.11 -5.45
CA TRP A 79 18.54 13.72 -5.17
C TRP A 79 17.84 13.04 -6.35
N ALA A 80 17.44 13.80 -7.37
CA ALA A 80 16.86 13.28 -8.60
C ALA A 80 17.96 13.04 -9.65
N VAL A 81 18.66 11.91 -9.54
CA VAL A 81 19.72 11.52 -10.48
C VAL A 81 19.21 10.56 -11.55
N PRO A 82 19.70 10.65 -12.81
CA PRO A 82 19.42 9.63 -13.82
C PRO A 82 19.84 8.24 -13.35
N ALA A 83 18.97 7.26 -13.55
CA ALA A 83 19.23 5.87 -13.21
C ALA A 83 19.16 4.95 -14.42
N ARG A 84 20.03 3.95 -14.47
CA ARG A 84 19.97 2.84 -15.43
C ARG A 84 19.55 1.58 -14.70
N PHE A 85 18.42 1.02 -15.11
CA PHE A 85 17.97 -0.29 -14.66
C PHE A 85 18.80 -1.40 -15.32
N THR A 86 19.15 -2.44 -14.57
CA THR A 86 19.79 -3.65 -15.07
C THR A 86 19.18 -4.85 -14.33
N PRO A 87 18.37 -5.68 -14.99
CA PRO A 87 17.77 -6.82 -14.32
C PRO A 87 18.86 -7.84 -13.95
N TYR A 88 18.62 -8.59 -12.88
CA TYR A 88 19.40 -9.80 -12.62
C TYR A 88 19.01 -10.87 -13.65
N ALA A 89 19.92 -11.82 -13.91
CA ALA A 89 19.65 -12.94 -14.81
C ALA A 89 18.53 -13.85 -14.29
N GLU A 90 18.36 -13.88 -12.97
CA GLU A 90 17.32 -14.61 -12.25
C GLU A 90 16.72 -13.68 -11.18
N ASP A 91 15.45 -13.90 -10.83
CA ASP A 91 14.80 -13.14 -9.77
C ASP A 91 15.54 -13.30 -8.45
N ARG A 92 15.78 -12.17 -7.78
CA ARG A 92 16.42 -12.13 -6.47
C ARG A 92 15.49 -11.50 -5.46
N THR A 93 15.34 -12.15 -4.30
CA THR A 93 14.51 -11.68 -3.21
C THR A 93 15.32 -11.70 -1.92
N VAL A 94 15.24 -10.64 -1.14
CA VAL A 94 15.77 -10.58 0.23
C VAL A 94 14.65 -10.47 1.24
N ARG A 95 14.91 -10.86 2.48
CA ARG A 95 13.96 -10.67 3.58
C ARG A 95 14.13 -9.26 4.14
N ALA A 96 13.02 -8.56 4.30
CA ALA A 96 13.00 -7.21 4.87
C ALA A 96 11.83 -7.10 5.85
N PRO A 97 11.98 -6.31 6.94
CA PRO A 97 10.88 -6.06 7.87
C PRO A 97 9.80 -5.20 7.20
N ASN A 98 8.55 -5.64 7.37
CA ASN A 98 7.35 -4.91 7.00
C ASN A 98 6.83 -4.13 8.21
N ALA A 99 6.02 -3.09 7.93
CA ALA A 99 5.40 -2.26 8.97
C ALA A 99 4.41 -3.03 9.87
N ASP A 100 4.01 -4.24 9.50
CA ASP A 100 3.18 -5.13 10.32
C ASP A 100 4.01 -5.97 11.33
N GLY A 101 5.33 -5.73 11.42
CA GLY A 101 6.24 -6.42 12.33
C GLY A 101 6.71 -7.79 11.84
N ARG A 102 6.33 -8.21 10.62
CA ARG A 102 6.79 -9.46 10.01
C ARG A 102 7.87 -9.20 8.97
N GLU A 103 8.65 -10.23 8.65
CA GLU A 103 9.51 -10.17 7.46
C GLU A 103 8.74 -10.58 6.20
N GLY A 104 8.89 -9.79 5.14
CA GLY A 104 8.37 -10.06 3.79
C GLY A 104 9.48 -10.28 2.77
N GLY A 105 9.14 -10.84 1.62
CA GLY A 105 10.06 -10.94 0.49
C GLY A 105 10.12 -9.61 -0.27
N LEU A 106 11.30 -9.03 -0.40
CA LEU A 106 11.57 -7.83 -1.19
C LEU A 106 12.37 -8.18 -2.44
N GLY A 107 11.75 -8.04 -3.60
CA GLY A 107 12.42 -8.22 -4.89
C GLY A 107 13.57 -7.23 -5.04
N LEU A 108 14.68 -7.66 -5.63
CA LEU A 108 15.84 -6.84 -5.90
C LEU A 108 16.02 -6.60 -7.39
N VAL A 109 16.44 -5.38 -7.70
CA VAL A 109 16.86 -4.98 -9.04
C VAL A 109 18.24 -4.32 -8.94
N SER A 110 19.05 -4.50 -9.98
CA SER A 110 20.36 -3.84 -10.04
C SER A 110 20.30 -2.63 -10.95
N GLY A 111 21.26 -1.72 -10.80
CA GLY A 111 21.36 -0.58 -11.67
C GLY A 111 22.49 0.37 -11.29
N SER A 112 22.48 1.54 -11.90
CA SER A 112 23.31 2.66 -11.48
C SER A 112 22.46 3.90 -11.27
N ALA A 113 22.82 4.73 -10.31
CA ALA A 113 22.23 6.04 -10.08
C ALA A 113 23.36 7.08 -10.08
N GLY A 114 23.34 8.01 -11.03
CA GLY A 114 24.52 8.82 -11.35
C GLY A 114 25.69 7.93 -11.80
N ASN A 115 26.88 8.13 -11.23
CA ASN A 115 28.09 7.35 -11.54
C ASN A 115 28.33 6.14 -10.62
N ARG A 116 27.39 5.79 -9.74
CA ARG A 116 27.51 4.67 -8.79
C ARG A 116 26.62 3.50 -9.16
N ARG A 117 27.17 2.28 -9.10
CA ARG A 117 26.41 1.02 -9.14
C ARG A 117 25.71 0.79 -7.80
N SER A 118 24.46 0.37 -7.86
CA SER A 118 23.60 0.19 -6.69
C SER A 118 22.58 -0.94 -6.95
N SER A 119 22.22 -1.66 -5.89
CA SER A 119 21.08 -2.58 -5.87
C SER A 119 19.94 -1.95 -5.08
N TRP A 120 18.72 -2.05 -5.59
CA TRP A 120 17.54 -1.39 -5.01
C TRP A 120 16.37 -2.37 -4.87
N PRO A 121 15.41 -2.09 -3.97
CA PRO A 121 14.13 -2.76 -3.99
C PRO A 121 13.45 -2.56 -5.35
N GLY A 122 13.01 -3.65 -5.97
CA GLY A 122 12.17 -3.64 -7.15
C GLY A 122 10.84 -4.31 -6.84
N SER A 123 9.73 -3.71 -7.27
CA SER A 123 8.51 -4.47 -7.39
C SER A 123 8.75 -5.55 -8.45
N GLY A 124 8.50 -6.81 -8.12
CA GLY A 124 8.66 -7.95 -9.05
C GLY A 124 7.76 -7.93 -10.28
N SER A 125 7.19 -6.77 -10.63
CA SER A 125 6.57 -6.57 -11.94
C SER A 125 7.67 -6.29 -12.95
N PRO A 126 7.69 -6.98 -14.12
CA PRO A 126 8.48 -6.50 -15.22
C PRO A 126 7.94 -5.12 -15.57
N PHE A 127 8.71 -4.07 -15.29
CA PHE A 127 8.58 -2.83 -16.04
C PHE A 127 8.75 -3.24 -17.51
N LYS A 128 7.65 -3.50 -18.22
CA LYS A 128 7.60 -3.61 -19.68
C LYS A 128 7.76 -2.20 -20.25
N GLY A 129 8.86 -1.53 -19.89
CA GLY A 129 9.32 -0.30 -20.50
C GLY A 129 10.48 -0.69 -21.40
N ALA A 130 10.22 -0.70 -22.71
CA ALA A 130 11.19 -1.06 -23.74
C ALA A 130 12.56 -0.41 -23.49
N CYS A 131 13.59 -1.26 -23.53
CA CYS A 131 14.98 -0.84 -23.64
C CYS A 131 15.10 0.17 -24.79
N GLY A 132 15.41 1.44 -24.49
CA GLY A 132 15.73 2.46 -25.49
C GLY A 132 14.81 3.68 -25.58
N ALA A 133 13.68 3.75 -24.86
CA ALA A 133 12.87 4.97 -24.86
C ALA A 133 13.42 6.00 -23.86
N ARG A 134 14.00 7.09 -24.39
CA ARG A 134 14.27 8.31 -23.62
C ARG A 134 12.92 8.83 -23.10
N VAL A 135 12.57 8.52 -21.85
CA VAL A 135 11.38 9.07 -21.19
C VAL A 135 11.60 10.57 -21.07
N ARG A 136 11.05 11.35 -22.02
CA ARG A 136 10.88 12.78 -21.83
C ARG A 136 9.66 12.93 -20.92
N CYS A 137 9.88 13.27 -19.65
CA CYS A 137 8.83 13.93 -18.89
C CYS A 137 8.48 15.21 -19.66
N GLY A 138 7.26 15.30 -20.19
CA GLY A 138 6.75 16.56 -20.70
C GLY A 138 6.75 17.60 -19.57
N PRO A 139 6.90 18.91 -19.87
CA PRO A 139 6.84 19.94 -18.85
C PRO A 139 5.49 19.87 -18.12
N CYS A 140 5.54 19.77 -16.79
CA CYS A 140 4.39 20.12 -15.97
C CYS A 140 4.19 21.63 -16.11
N SER A 141 3.22 22.04 -16.92
CA SER A 141 2.76 23.43 -16.95
C SER A 141 1.94 23.69 -15.68
N PRO A 142 2.30 24.69 -14.85
CA PRO A 142 1.45 25.15 -13.78
C PRO A 142 0.40 26.10 -14.38
N THR A 143 -0.79 25.60 -14.70
CA THR A 143 -1.93 26.49 -14.94
C THR A 143 -2.64 26.69 -13.60
N PRO A 144 -2.60 27.90 -12.99
CA PRO A 144 -3.41 28.17 -11.81
C PRO A 144 -4.91 28.11 -12.16
N PRO A 145 -5.79 27.74 -11.22
CA PRO A 145 -7.22 27.77 -11.44
C PRO A 145 -7.68 29.20 -11.72
N ALA A 146 -8.49 29.38 -12.77
CA ALA A 146 -9.18 30.63 -13.02
C ALA A 146 -10.15 30.91 -11.86
N GLY A 147 -10.15 32.15 -11.38
CA GLY A 147 -11.10 32.65 -10.37
C GLY A 147 -12.49 32.88 -10.93
#